data_AF-A0A231NWQ9-F1
#
_entry.id   AF-A0A231NWQ9-F1
#
_cell.length_a   1.000
_cell.length_b   1.000
_cell.length_c   1.000
_cell.angle_alpha   90.00
_cell.angle_beta   90.00
_cell.angle_gamma   90.00
#
_symmetry.space_group_name_H-M   'P 1'
#
loop_
_entity.id
_entity.type
_entity.pdbx_description
1 polymer ?
#
loop_
_entity_poly.entity_id
_entity_poly.type
_entity_poly.pdbx_seq_one_letter_code
_entity_poly.pdbx_strand_id
1 'polypeptide(L)' 'MERIHDCKGRMACMGNVKTGLLEVLHKKHRTSATIPNGGIFKIEREDVITIVTRMNDKFEIQSYEKIV' A
#
# COMPACT_ATOMS: atom_id res chain seq x y z
N MET A 1 6.54 -11.30 -2.71
CA MET A 1 6.36 -9.90 -2.28
C MET A 1 6.47 -9.04 -3.52
N GLU A 2 5.44 -8.27 -3.84
CA GLU A 2 5.40 -7.32 -4.95
C GLU A 2 5.62 -5.88 -4.42
N ARG A 3 6.18 -5.01 -5.27
CA ARG A 3 6.36 -3.59 -4.93
C ARG A 3 5.15 -2.82 -5.41
N ILE A 4 4.55 -2.07 -4.50
CA ILE A 4 3.41 -1.19 -4.80
C ILE A 4 3.93 0.24 -4.84
N HIS A 5 3.71 0.91 -5.96
CA HIS A 5 4.15 2.28 -6.20
C HIS A 5 2.97 3.25 -6.06
N ASP A 6 3.28 4.46 -5.62
CA ASP A 6 2.32 5.57 -5.59
C ASP A 6 2.21 6.25 -6.96
N CYS A 7 1.27 7.20 -7.11
CA CYS A 7 1.06 7.93 -8.36
C CYS A 7 2.28 8.77 -8.81
N LYS A 8 3.26 9.01 -7.94
CA LYS A 8 4.53 9.69 -8.26
C LYS A 8 5.66 8.69 -8.57
N GLY A 9 5.34 7.39 -8.68
CA GLY A 9 6.30 6.33 -8.95
C GLY A 9 7.16 5.93 -7.74
N ARG A 10 6.94 6.51 -6.56
CA ARG A 10 7.71 6.18 -5.35
C ARG A 10 7.16 4.91 -4.74
N MET A 11 8.01 4.09 -4.12
CA MET A 11 7.56 2.88 -3.44
C MET A 11 6.67 3.25 -2.24
N ALA A 12 5.39 2.84 -2.28
CA ALA A 12 4.42 3.05 -1.21
C ALA A 12 4.57 1.96 -0.13
N CYS A 13 4.56 0.69 -0.56
CA CYS A 13 4.74 -0.48 0.29
C CYS A 13 5.18 -1.71 -0.51
N MET A 14 5.46 -2.80 0.21
CA MET A 14 5.60 -4.15 -0.35
C MET A 14 4.45 -5.02 0.14
N GLY A 15 3.91 -5.87 -0.75
CA GLY A 15 2.76 -6.72 -0.44
C GLY A 15 2.97 -8.19 -0.79
N ASN A 16 2.35 -9.09 -0.02
CA ASN A 16 2.16 -10.49 -0.40
C ASN A 16 0.66 -10.78 -0.48
N VAL A 17 0.13 -10.87 -1.70
CA VAL A 17 -1.30 -11.09 -1.91
C VAL A 17 -1.83 -12.41 -1.34
N LYS A 18 -0.99 -13.46 -1.30
CA LYS A 18 -1.39 -14.78 -0.77
C LYS A 18 -1.64 -14.73 0.73
N THR A 19 -0.84 -13.97 1.46
CA THR A 19 -0.98 -13.85 2.93
C THR A 19 -1.75 -12.60 3.36
N GLY A 20 -1.81 -11.58 2.52
CA GLY A 20 -2.33 -10.24 2.85
C GLY A 20 -1.36 -9.37 3.63
N LEU A 21 -0.10 -9.80 3.77
CA LEU A 21 0.93 -9.02 4.46
C LEU A 21 1.30 -7.79 3.62
N LEU A 22 1.28 -6.62 4.24
CA LEU A 22 1.75 -5.35 3.71
C LEU A 22 2.83 -4.80 4.63
N GLU A 23 3.93 -4.33 4.05
CA GLU A 23 5.04 -3.69 4.76
C GLU A 23 5.32 -2.31 4.17
N VAL A 24 5.27 -1.28 5.03
CA VAL A 24 5.61 0.09 4.69
C VAL A 24 6.96 0.42 5.31
N LEU A 25 7.93 0.82 4.49
CA LEU A 25 9.18 1.38 4.96
C LEU A 25 9.17 2.89 4.75
N HIS A 26 9.20 3.67 5.83
CA HIS A 26 9.22 5.13 5.77
C HIS A 26 10.12 5.70 6.86
N LYS A 27 11.06 6.59 6.50
CA LYS A 27 11.99 7.25 7.43
C LYS A 27 12.69 6.29 8.41
N LYS A 28 13.21 5.16 7.91
CA LYS A 28 13.84 4.06 8.69
C LYS A 28 12.91 3.32 9.66
N HIS A 29 11.62 3.63 9.69
CA HIS A 29 10.61 2.88 10.41
C HIS A 29 9.92 1.89 9.47
N ARG A 30 9.70 0.66 9.96
CA ARG A 30 8.93 -0.35 9.26
C ARG A 30 7.61 -0.57 9.99
N THR A 31 6.51 -0.45 9.27
CA THR A 31 5.18 -0.81 9.74
C THR A 31 4.69 -1.99 8.94
N SER A 32 4.24 -3.04 9.61
CA SER A 32 3.71 -4.25 8.98
C SER A 32 2.27 -4.48 9.41
N ALA A 33 1.41 -4.86 8.47
CA ALA A 33 0.01 -5.16 8.71
C ALA A 33 -0.44 -6.32 7.83
N THR A 34 -1.37 -7.14 8.31
CA THR A 34 -2.01 -8.19 7.51
C THR A 34 -3.47 -7.81 7.30
N ILE A 35 -3.91 -7.79 6.05
CA ILE A 35 -5.31 -7.50 5.69
C ILE A 35 -6.01 -8.74 5.10
N PRO A 36 -7.28 -9.00 5.45
CA PRO A 36 -8.06 -10.09 4.84
C PRO A 36 -8.41 -9.78 3.38
N ASN A 37 -8.93 -10.77 2.64
CA ASN A 37 -9.52 -10.52 1.32
C ASN A 37 -10.69 -9.54 1.46
N GLY A 38 -10.78 -8.55 0.56
CA GLY A 38 -11.69 -7.40 0.66
C GLY A 38 -11.22 -6.31 1.63
N GLY A 39 -10.14 -6.54 2.38
CA GLY A 39 -9.56 -5.57 3.29
C GLY A 39 -8.91 -4.40 2.55
N ILE A 40 -8.95 -3.23 3.18
CA ILE A 40 -8.39 -1.98 2.65
C ILE A 40 -7.28 -1.50 3.59
N PHE A 41 -6.15 -1.13 3.01
CA PHE A 41 -5.03 -0.53 3.73
C PHE A 41 -4.69 0.83 3.11
N LYS A 42 -4.82 1.90 3.89
CA LYS A 42 -4.54 3.27 3.44
C LYS A 42 -3.17 3.70 3.92
N ILE A 43 -2.33 4.14 2.99
CA ILE A 43 -1.04 4.76 3.25
C ILE A 43 -1.17 6.23 2.92
N GLU A 44 -1.02 7.06 3.94
CA GLU A 44 -1.09 8.50 3.82
C GLU A 44 0.29 9.10 4.07
N ARG A 45 0.82 9.80 3.07
CA ARG A 45 2.08 10.55 3.15
C ARG A 45 1.77 12.05 3.09
N GLU A 46 2.82 12.86 3.09
CA GLU A 46 2.73 14.32 3.08
C GLU A 46 1.95 14.83 1.86
N ASP A 47 2.25 14.31 0.67
CA ASP A 47 1.74 14.81 -0.61
C ASP A 47 0.90 13.81 -1.40
N VAL A 48 0.79 12.56 -0.95
CA VAL A 48 0.13 11.47 -1.69
C VAL A 48 -0.64 10.54 -0.75
N ILE A 49 -1.79 10.07 -1.24
CA ILE A 49 -2.54 8.95 -0.65
C ILE A 49 -2.42 7.74 -1.58
N THR A 50 -2.16 6.57 -0.99
CA THR A 50 -2.22 5.27 -1.68
C THR A 50 -3.15 4.35 -0.92
N ILE A 51 -4.17 3.83 -1.59
CA ILE A 51 -5.14 2.87 -1.07
C ILE A 51 -4.84 1.53 -1.72
N VAL A 52 -4.60 0.51 -0.89
CA VAL A 52 -4.36 -0.86 -1.32
C VAL A 52 -5.54 -1.71 -0.88
N THR A 53 -6.26 -2.28 -1.83
CA THR A 53 -7.37 -3.20 -1.59
C THR A 53 -6.92 -4.61 -1.95
N ARG A 54 -7.06 -5.55 -1.01
CA ARG A 54 -6.73 -6.96 -1.28
C ARG A 54 -7.89 -7.65 -1.99
N MET A 55 -7.64 -8.12 -3.20
CA MET A 55 -8.51 -9.06 -3.90
C MET A 55 -7.97 -10.49 -3.74
N ASN A 56 -8.72 -11.50 -4.19
CA ASN A 56 -8.34 -12.91 -3.99
C ASN A 56 -6.95 -13.25 -4.54
N ASP A 57 -6.57 -12.69 -5.69
CA ASP A 57 -5.37 -13.03 -6.45
C ASP A 57 -4.48 -11.83 -6.78
N LYS A 58 -4.93 -10.59 -6.50
CA LYS A 58 -4.17 -9.36 -6.75
C LYS A 58 -4.40 -8.30 -5.67
N PHE A 59 -3.57 -7.27 -5.65
CA PHE A 59 -3.90 -5.99 -5.00
C PHE A 59 -4.44 -4.99 -6.03
N GLU A 60 -5.53 -4.33 -5.69
CA GLU A 60 -6.01 -3.15 -6.44
C GLU A 60 -5.49 -1.90 -5.76
N ILE A 61 -4.89 -1.01 -6.54
CA ILE A 61 -4.15 0.15 -6.05
C ILE A 61 -4.80 1.40 -6.61
N GLN A 62 -5.17 2.32 -5.73
CA GLN A 62 -5.59 3.67 -6.08
C GLN A 62 -4.60 4.63 -5.45
N SER A 63 -4.10 5.60 -6.22
CA SER A 63 -3.19 6.60 -5.69
C SER A 63 -3.41 7.94 -6.36
N TYR A 64 -3.39 9.00 -5.56
CA TYR A 64 -3.63 10.36 -6.01
C TYR A 64 -2.89 11.36 -5.12
N GLU A 65 -2.57 12.52 -5.68
CA GLU A 65 -1.97 13.61 -4.94
C GLU A 65 -2.97 14.20 -3.95
N LYS A 66 -2.48 14.61 -2.78
CA LYS A 66 -3.26 15.42 -1.87
C LYS A 66 -3.38 16.81 -2.47
N ILE A 67 -4.61 17.24 -2.73
CA ILE A 67 -4.91 18.65 -2.94
C ILE A 67 -5.01 19.24 -1.53
N VAL A 68 -4.00 20.03 -1.16
CA VAL A 68 -3.93 20.76 0.11
C VAL A 68 -4.32 22.21 -0.12
#